data_AF-M0M5F5-F1
#
_entry.id   AF-M0M5F5-F1
#
_cell.length_a   1.000
_cell.length_b   1.000
_cell.length_c   1.000
_cell.angle_alpha   90.00
_cell.angle_beta   90.00
_cell.angle_gamma   90.00
#
_symmetry.space_group_name_H-M   'P 1'
#
loop_
_entity.id
_entity.type
_entity.pdbx_description
1 polymer ?
#
loop_
_entity_poly.entity_id
_entity_poly.type
_entity_poly.pdbx_seq_one_letter_code
_entity_poly.pdbx_strand_id
1 'polypeptide(L)'
;MTDEDETMWPPTVWARQFQEASEQAVERQTEFAQQLFNNGAGPNSLPEMAASTMGTATFKTRVQSGGRISIPDAEREALDIEEGDIVQTVVIPVKRNRDES
;
A
#
# COMPACT_ATOMS: atom_id res chain seq x y z
N MET A 1 -40.30 -13.34 -30.54
CA MET A 1 -38.96 -13.68 -31.04
C MET A 1 -38.32 -12.39 -31.47
N THR A 2 -37.28 -11.94 -30.74
CA THR A 2 -35.99 -11.40 -31.21
C THR A 2 -35.44 -10.42 -30.16
N ASP A 3 -34.53 -10.93 -29.32
CA ASP A 3 -33.60 -10.16 -28.49
C ASP A 3 -32.19 -10.53 -28.97
N GLU A 4 -31.65 -9.86 -29.99
CA GLU A 4 -30.27 -10.09 -30.46
C GLU A 4 -29.67 -8.80 -31.04
N ASP A 5 -29.70 -7.72 -30.26
CA ASP A 5 -28.85 -6.54 -30.49
C ASP A 5 -27.48 -6.78 -29.82
N GLU A 6 -26.85 -7.91 -30.15
CA GLU A 6 -25.46 -8.17 -29.78
C GLU A 6 -24.58 -7.36 -30.73
N THR A 7 -24.22 -6.16 -30.27
CA THR A 7 -23.21 -5.33 -30.93
C THR A 7 -21.90 -6.10 -30.94
N MET A 8 -21.70 -6.92 -31.96
CA MET A 8 -20.49 -7.71 -32.17
C MET A 8 -19.36 -6.77 -32.61
N TRP A 9 -18.63 -6.24 -31.64
CA TRP A 9 -17.40 -5.50 -31.95
C TRP A 9 -16.45 -6.42 -32.74
N PRO A 10 -15.98 -6.02 -33.93
CA PRO A 10 -15.10 -6.87 -34.70
C PRO A 10 -13.79 -7.11 -33.93
N PRO A 11 -13.25 -8.35 -33.92
CA PRO A 11 -12.07 -8.71 -33.13
C PRO A 11 -10.83 -7.87 -33.46
N THR A 12 -10.78 -7.27 -34.65
CA THR A 12 -9.72 -6.35 -35.08
C THR A 12 -9.77 -5.00 -34.37
N VAL A 13 -10.97 -4.51 -34.02
CA VAL A 13 -11.16 -3.25 -33.25
C VAL A 13 -10.79 -3.48 -31.79
N TRP A 14 -11.20 -4.62 -31.23
CA TRP A 14 -10.79 -5.03 -29.88
C TRP A 14 -9.27 -5.21 -29.77
N ALA A 15 -8.66 -5.91 -30.72
CA ALA A 15 -7.21 -6.14 -30.72
C ALA A 15 -6.41 -4.83 -30.80
N ARG A 16 -6.85 -3.87 -31.62
CA ARG A 16 -6.19 -2.57 -31.76
C ARG A 16 -6.34 -1.72 -30.50
N GLN A 17 -7.53 -1.66 -29.93
CA GLN A 17 -7.77 -0.90 -28.71
C GLN A 17 -7.06 -1.53 -27.51
N PHE A 18 -6.97 -2.86 -27.47
CA PHE A 18 -6.19 -3.58 -26.47
C PHE A 18 -4.69 -3.34 -26.65
N GLN A 19 -4.18 -3.30 -27.89
CA GLN A 19 -2.80 -2.91 -28.17
C GLN A 19 -2.51 -1.47 -27.73
N GLU A 20 -3.32 -0.50 -28.13
CA GLU A 20 -3.16 0.92 -27.76
C GLU A 20 -3.30 1.12 -26.23
N ALA A 21 -4.24 0.42 -25.58
CA ALA A 21 -4.39 0.43 -24.13
C ALA A 21 -3.21 -0.26 -23.42
N SER A 22 -2.67 -1.33 -24.00
CA SER A 22 -1.50 -2.03 -23.48
C SER A 22 -0.24 -1.19 -23.60
N GLU A 23 -0.06 -0.46 -24.70
CA GLU A 23 1.05 0.48 -24.91
C GLU A 23 0.98 1.62 -23.87
N GLN A 24 -0.19 2.21 -23.66
CA GLN A 24 -0.37 3.24 -22.63
C GLN A 24 -0.22 2.70 -21.19
N ALA A 25 -0.64 1.48 -20.92
CA ALA A 25 -0.49 0.84 -19.61
C ALA A 25 0.98 0.55 -19.30
N VAL A 26 1.73 0.06 -20.30
CA VAL A 26 3.17 -0.20 -20.21
C VAL A 26 3.92 1.11 -19.98
N GLU A 27 3.57 2.18 -20.70
CA GLU A 27 4.20 3.49 -20.52
C GLU A 27 4.03 4.02 -19.09
N ARG A 28 2.80 4.02 -18.56
CA ARG A 28 2.55 4.43 -17.16
C ARG A 28 3.26 3.54 -16.14
N GLN A 29 3.35 2.24 -16.41
CA GLN A 29 4.04 1.30 -15.55
C GLN A 29 5.56 1.56 -15.56
N THR A 30 6.13 1.90 -16.71
CA THR A 30 7.55 2.26 -16.83
C THR A 30 7.86 3.61 -16.21
N GLU A 31 7.01 4.63 -16.36
CA GLU A 31 7.19 5.93 -15.71
C GLU A 31 7.10 5.82 -14.18
N PHE A 32 6.14 5.04 -13.67
CA PHE A 32 6.05 4.76 -12.24
C PHE A 32 7.30 4.04 -11.74
N ALA A 33 7.75 3.00 -12.46
CA ALA A 33 8.97 2.28 -12.13
C ALA A 33 10.22 3.17 -12.19
N GLN A 34 10.30 4.09 -13.16
CA GLN A 34 11.38 5.06 -13.28
C GLN A 34 11.35 6.10 -12.16
N GLN A 35 10.20 6.67 -11.82
CA GLN A 35 10.06 7.60 -10.69
C GLN A 35 10.50 6.96 -9.38
N LEU A 36 10.16 5.70 -9.21
CA LEU A 36 10.52 4.91 -8.04
C LEU A 36 12.01 4.62 -7.97
N PHE A 37 12.59 4.19 -9.09
CA PHE A 37 14.02 3.93 -9.23
C PHE A 37 14.86 5.21 -9.06
N ASN A 38 14.38 6.33 -9.61
CA ASN A 38 15.09 7.62 -9.60
C ASN A 38 14.96 8.35 -8.25
N ASN A 39 13.91 8.09 -7.46
CA ASN A 39 13.80 8.54 -6.06
C ASN A 39 14.61 7.67 -5.06
N GLY A 40 15.46 6.76 -5.54
CA GLY A 40 16.32 5.93 -4.69
C GLY A 40 15.62 4.77 -4.00
N ALA A 41 14.35 4.52 -4.32
CA ALA A 41 13.63 3.31 -3.90
C ALA A 41 13.95 2.19 -4.90
N GLY A 42 15.10 1.54 -4.71
CA GLY A 42 15.48 0.38 -5.52
C GLY A 42 14.39 -0.72 -5.49
N PRO A 43 14.36 -1.63 -6.47
CA PRO A 43 13.33 -2.67 -6.61
C PRO A 43 13.18 -3.62 -5.41
N ASN A 44 14.09 -3.56 -4.44
CA ASN A 44 14.00 -4.30 -3.18
C ASN A 44 13.24 -3.54 -2.07
N SER A 45 13.05 -2.23 -2.16
CA SER A 45 12.53 -1.42 -1.04
C SER A 45 11.01 -1.51 -0.84
N LEU A 46 10.25 -1.68 -1.92
CA LEU A 46 8.78 -1.76 -1.85
C LEU A 46 8.24 -3.16 -1.61
N PRO A 47 8.76 -4.23 -2.25
CA PRO A 47 8.33 -5.58 -1.90
C PRO A 47 8.73 -5.95 -0.48
N GLU A 48 9.86 -5.47 0.03
CA GLU A 48 10.29 -5.70 1.42
C GLU A 48 9.38 -4.96 2.42
N MET A 49 8.99 -3.72 2.13
CA MET A 49 7.98 -3.00 2.93
C MET A 49 6.57 -3.62 2.82
N ALA A 50 6.17 -4.08 1.63
CA ALA A 50 4.84 -4.65 1.40
C ALA A 50 4.71 -6.10 1.90
N ALA A 51 5.80 -6.88 1.86
CA ALA A 51 5.85 -8.23 2.41
C ALA A 51 6.00 -8.22 3.95
N SER A 52 6.70 -7.22 4.51
CA SER A 52 6.72 -7.01 5.97
C SER A 52 5.39 -6.50 6.53
N THR A 53 4.50 -5.95 5.69
CA THR A 53 3.15 -5.57 6.12
C THR A 53 2.14 -6.71 6.22
N MET A 54 2.45 -7.94 5.76
CA MET A 54 1.52 -9.08 5.90
C MET A 54 1.34 -9.57 7.36
N GLY A 55 2.12 -9.03 8.32
CA GLY A 55 1.96 -9.29 9.76
C GLY A 55 2.09 -8.03 10.64
N THR A 56 2.01 -6.82 10.06
CA THR A 56 2.17 -5.57 10.80
C THR A 56 0.83 -4.85 10.91
N ALA A 57 0.26 -4.74 12.12
CA ALA A 57 -0.89 -3.87 12.35
C ALA A 57 -0.44 -2.42 12.55
N THR A 58 -1.13 -1.48 11.89
CA THR A 58 -0.87 -0.05 12.02
C THR A 58 -2.02 0.62 12.76
N PHE A 59 -1.77 1.09 13.98
CA PHE A 59 -2.74 1.83 14.78
C PHE A 59 -2.17 3.17 15.27
N LYS A 60 -3.05 4.11 15.61
CA LYS A 60 -2.67 5.42 16.13
C LYS A 60 -2.93 5.46 17.63
N THR A 61 -1.89 5.66 18.41
CA THR A 61 -1.97 5.83 19.87
C THR A 61 -1.27 7.10 20.32
N ARG A 62 -1.67 7.65 21.47
CA ARG A 62 -1.01 8.82 22.06
C ARG A 62 0.18 8.35 22.90
N VAL A 63 1.30 9.07 22.77
CA VAL A 63 2.47 8.86 23.63
C VAL A 63 2.13 9.32 25.05
N GLN A 64 2.30 8.42 26.02
CA GLN A 64 2.04 8.67 27.44
C GLN A 64 3.26 9.31 28.14
N SER A 65 3.10 9.71 29.40
CA SER A 65 4.21 10.18 30.24
C SER A 65 5.33 9.15 30.28
N GLY A 66 6.57 9.61 30.07
CA GLY A 66 7.75 8.72 30.02
C GLY A 66 7.95 7.99 28.69
N GLY A 67 7.26 8.39 27.62
CA GLY A 67 7.50 7.87 26.27
C GLY A 67 6.89 6.51 25.99
N ARG A 68 5.97 6.03 26.84
CA ARG A 68 5.29 4.75 26.67
C ARG A 68 4.19 4.86 25.62
N ILE A 69 4.03 3.79 24.83
CA ILE A 69 2.94 3.61 23.89
C ILE A 69 2.18 2.33 24.28
N SER A 70 0.85 2.36 24.17
CA SER A 70 0.00 1.21 24.48
C SER A 70 -0.58 0.64 23.19
N ILE A 71 -0.52 -0.69 23.07
CA ILE A 71 -1.15 -1.46 22.00
C ILE A 71 -2.62 -1.69 22.41
N PRO A 72 -3.62 -1.32 21.58
CA PRO A 72 -5.03 -1.59 21.88
C PRO A 72 -5.30 -3.10 21.94
N ASP A 73 -6.26 -3.51 22.78
CA ASP A 73 -6.60 -4.93 22.96
C ASP A 73 -7.00 -5.61 21.65
N ALA A 74 -7.77 -4.92 20.80
CA ALA A 74 -8.18 -5.43 19.50
C ALA A 74 -6.99 -5.76 18.58
N GLU A 75 -5.93 -4.94 18.62
CA GLU A 75 -4.73 -5.15 17.82
C GLU A 75 -3.86 -6.25 18.42
N ARG A 76 -3.82 -6.33 19.75
CA ARG A 76 -3.11 -7.40 20.47
C ARG A 76 -3.70 -8.77 20.16
N GLU A 77 -5.02 -8.88 20.13
CA GLU A 77 -5.74 -10.12 19.79
C GLU A 77 -5.60 -10.46 18.30
N ALA A 78 -5.73 -9.47 17.41
CA ALA A 78 -5.61 -9.69 15.97
C ALA A 78 -4.20 -10.11 15.53
N LEU A 79 -3.17 -9.65 16.23
CA LEU A 79 -1.77 -10.02 15.99
C LEU A 79 -1.29 -11.21 16.86
N ASP A 80 -2.18 -11.79 17.67
CA ASP A 80 -1.87 -12.92 18.57
C ASP A 80 -0.65 -12.65 19.48
N ILE A 81 -0.60 -11.46 20.09
CA ILE A 81 0.50 -11.01 20.95
C ILE A 81 0.14 -11.25 22.43
N GLU A 82 1.03 -11.92 23.16
CA GLU A 82 0.86 -12.24 24.57
C GLU A 82 1.84 -11.49 25.50
N GLU A 83 1.62 -11.62 26.81
CA GLU A 83 2.53 -11.06 27.81
C GLU A 83 3.87 -11.81 27.77
N GLY A 84 4.96 -11.06 27.59
CA GLY A 84 6.32 -11.62 27.49
C GLY A 84 6.87 -11.63 26.06
N ASP A 85 6.03 -11.35 25.07
CA ASP A 85 6.46 -11.29 23.68
C ASP A 85 7.30 -10.05 23.38
N ILE A 86 8.31 -10.24 22.54
CA ILE A 86 9.16 -9.15 22.05
C ILE A 86 8.53 -8.57 20.79
N VAL A 87 8.17 -7.30 20.85
CA VAL A 87 7.59 -6.58 19.72
C VAL A 87 8.61 -5.60 19.11
N GLN A 88 8.60 -5.49 17.78
CA GLN A 88 9.35 -4.47 17.05
C GLN A 88 8.41 -3.30 16.70
N THR A 89 8.81 -2.07 17.00
CA THR A 89 8.00 -0.87 16.78
C THR A 89 8.63 0.06 15.75
N VAL A 90 7.81 0.57 14.82
CA VAL A 90 8.15 1.64 13.89
C VAL A 90 7.28 2.86 14.22
N VAL A 91 7.90 4.00 14.52
CA VAL A 91 7.18 5.21 14.95
C VAL A 91 7.19 6.28 13.85
N ILE A 92 5.99 6.69 13.40
CA ILE A 92 5.80 7.75 12.42
C ILE A 92 5.05 8.92 13.08
N PRO A 93 5.65 10.13 13.19
CA PRO A 93 4.99 11.28 13.79
C PRO A 93 3.88 11.84 12.89
N VAL A 94 2.63 11.91 13.38
CA VAL A 94 1.46 12.30 12.56
C VAL A 94 1.10 13.79 12.59
N LYS A 95 1.57 14.55 13.59
CA LYS A 95 1.57 16.03 13.67
C LYS A 95 2.25 16.46 14.98
N ARG A 96 3.11 17.48 14.93
CA ARG A 96 3.70 18.12 16.11
C ARG A 96 3.21 19.57 16.16
N ASN A 97 2.08 19.83 16.82
CA ASN A 97 1.82 21.19 17.30
C ASN A 97 2.65 21.37 18.58
N ARG A 98 3.96 21.53 18.42
CA ARG A 98 4.73 22.29 19.39
C ARG A 98 4.63 23.70 18.87
N ASP A 99 3.66 24.45 19.37
CA ASP A 99 3.68 25.90 19.20
C ASP A 99 5.03 26.35 19.80
N GLU A 100 5.91 26.82 18.92
CA GLU A 100 7.19 27.41 19.30
C GLU A 100 6.90 28.53 20.31
N SER A 101 7.32 28.32 21.56
CA SER A 101 7.32 29.33 22.61
C SER A 101 8.74 29.85 22.80
#